data_AF-A0A6D1AFB5-F1
#
_entry.id   AF-A0A6D1AFB5-F1
#
_cell.length_a   1.000
_cell.length_b   1.000
_cell.length_c   1.000
_cell.angle_alpha   90.00
_cell.angle_beta   90.00
_cell.angle_gamma   90.00
#
_symmetry.space_group_name_H-M   'P 1'
#
loop_
_entity.id
_entity.type
_entity.pdbx_description
1 polymer ?
#
loop_
_entity_poly.entity_id
_entity_poly.type
_entity_poly.pdbx_seq_one_letter_code
_entity_poly.pdbx_strand_id
1 'polypeptide(L)'
;GTVTSYDYDSEGRLVKQYSANSTEAKPVFTEYQYSGHRLEKAINAKKETYVYSYDADKKTLLMTQPNGRKVQYGYNEAGNPIQVIDDAE
;
A
#
# COMPACT_ATOMS: atom_id res chain seq x y z
N GLY A 1 -3.40 9.04 -13.59
CA GLY A 1 -4.32 9.71 -12.66
C GLY A 1 -3.49 10.69 -11.85
N THR A 2 -3.81 11.97 -11.94
CA THR A 2 -3.12 13.01 -11.17
C THR A 2 -3.58 12.89 -9.72
N VAL A 3 -2.65 12.91 -8.76
CA VAL A 3 -2.98 13.00 -7.34
C VAL A 3 -3.07 14.48 -6.98
N THR A 4 -4.06 14.87 -6.20
CA THR A 4 -4.31 16.29 -5.86
C THR A 4 -3.85 16.66 -4.46
N SER A 5 -3.92 15.72 -3.51
CA SER A 5 -3.55 15.99 -2.12
C SER A 5 -3.15 14.73 -1.37
N TYR A 6 -2.41 14.92 -0.28
CA TYR A 6 -1.89 13.88 0.60
C TYR A 6 -2.08 14.32 2.05
N ASP A 7 -2.59 13.42 2.90
CA ASP A 7 -2.60 13.60 4.35
C ASP A 7 -1.55 12.71 4.99
N TYR A 8 -0.93 13.23 6.05
CA TYR A 8 0.11 12.55 6.80
C TYR A 8 -0.26 12.47 8.28
N ASP A 9 0.21 11.44 8.97
CA ASP A 9 0.12 11.35 10.43
C ASP A 9 1.20 12.18 11.14
N SER A 10 1.18 12.16 12.48
CA SER A 10 2.15 12.87 13.33
C SER A 10 3.59 12.39 13.19
N GLU A 11 3.81 11.19 12.63
CA GLU A 11 5.13 10.63 12.34
C GLU A 11 5.58 10.94 10.89
N GLY A 12 4.77 11.70 10.13
CA GLY A 12 5.03 12.08 8.75
C GLY A 12 4.76 10.95 7.74
N ARG A 13 4.03 9.91 8.12
CA ARG A 13 3.66 8.81 7.20
C ARG A 13 2.37 9.16 6.45
N LEU A 14 2.32 8.79 5.17
CA LEU A 14 1.15 9.04 4.31
C LEU A 14 -0.05 8.21 4.78
N VAL A 15 -1.13 8.83 5.26
CA VAL A 15 -2.34 8.13 5.70
C VAL A 15 -3.49 8.21 4.69
N LYS A 16 -3.55 9.26 3.86
CA LYS A 16 -4.52 9.35 2.76
C LYS A 16 -3.93 9.98 1.51
N GLN A 17 -4.32 9.44 0.37
CA GLN A 17 -3.97 9.99 -0.95
C GLN A 17 -5.25 10.28 -1.72
N TYR A 18 -5.48 11.55 -2.08
CA TYR A 18 -6.67 11.99 -2.81
C TYR A 18 -6.42 12.04 -4.31
N SER A 19 -7.32 11.43 -5.08
CA SER A 19 -7.28 11.46 -6.54
C SER A 19 -7.76 12.80 -7.09
N ALA A 20 -7.32 13.19 -8.30
CA ALA A 20 -7.71 14.42 -9.00
C ALA A 20 -9.23 14.65 -9.09
N ASN A 21 -10.01 13.57 -9.16
CA ASN A 21 -11.46 13.61 -9.23
C ASN A 21 -12.14 13.64 -7.86
N SER A 22 -11.38 13.73 -6.77
CA SER A 22 -11.92 13.86 -5.42
C SER A 22 -12.52 15.25 -5.23
N THR A 23 -13.73 15.30 -4.66
CA THR A 23 -14.43 16.53 -4.28
C THR A 23 -14.93 16.39 -2.84
N GLU A 24 -15.29 17.49 -2.19
CA GLU A 24 -15.85 17.45 -0.82
C GLU A 24 -17.13 16.60 -0.75
N ALA A 25 -17.98 16.65 -1.80
CA ALA A 25 -19.22 15.87 -1.86
C ALA A 25 -18.99 14.39 -2.21
N LYS A 26 -17.87 14.05 -2.87
CA LYS A 26 -17.49 12.70 -3.29
C LYS A 26 -15.99 12.53 -3.10
N PRO A 27 -15.53 12.24 -1.87
CA PRO A 27 -14.11 12.08 -1.62
C PRO A 27 -13.63 10.77 -2.26
N VAL A 28 -12.57 10.88 -3.07
CA VAL A 28 -11.94 9.75 -3.75
C VAL A 28 -10.52 9.67 -3.26
N PHE A 29 -10.28 8.77 -2.30
CA PHE A 29 -8.97 8.60 -1.70
C PHE A 29 -8.62 7.13 -1.50
N THR A 30 -7.33 6.88 -1.37
CA THR A 30 -6.78 5.65 -0.81
C THR A 30 -6.31 5.93 0.61
N GLU A 31 -6.75 5.13 1.56
CA GLU A 31 -6.34 5.18 2.96
C GLU A 31 -5.25 4.15 3.22
N TYR A 32 -4.28 4.49 4.07
CA TYR A 32 -3.12 3.66 4.41
C TYR A 32 -3.09 3.44 5.92
N GLN A 33 -2.93 2.19 6.32
CA GLN A 33 -2.86 1.78 7.73
C GLN A 33 -1.50 1.15 7.99
N TYR A 34 -0.87 1.56 9.08
CA TYR A 34 0.48 1.14 9.45
C TYR A 34 0.46 0.35 10.75
N SER A 35 1.35 -0.64 10.83
CA SER A 35 1.68 -1.37 12.04
C SER A 35 3.15 -1.09 12.36
N GLY A 36 3.38 -0.27 13.39
CA GLY A 36 4.70 0.33 13.64
C GLY A 36 5.18 1.15 12.44
N HIS A 37 6.36 0.82 11.91
CA HIS A 37 6.95 1.54 10.76
C HIS A 37 6.63 0.90 9.40
N ARG A 38 5.70 -0.06 9.33
CA ARG A 38 5.38 -0.81 8.11
C ARG A 38 3.92 -0.61 7.69
N LEU A 39 3.70 -0.44 6.40
CA LEU A 39 2.36 -0.34 5.82
C LEU A 39 1.68 -1.71 5.87
N GLU A 40 0.60 -1.87 6.61
CA GLU A 40 -0.09 -3.17 6.72
C GLU A 40 -1.26 -3.27 5.74
N LYS A 41 -1.98 -2.17 5.49
CA LYS A 41 -3.16 -2.17 4.62
C LYS A 41 -3.27 -0.89 3.81
N ALA A 42 -3.80 -1.02 2.60
CA ALA A 42 -4.29 0.10 1.82
C ALA A 42 -5.74 -0.16 1.40
N ILE A 43 -6.60 0.83 1.54
CA ILE A 43 -8.03 0.73 1.20
C ILE A 43 -8.34 1.80 0.17
N ASN A 44 -8.70 1.40 -1.04
CA ASN A 44 -8.99 2.36 -2.10
C ASN A 44 -10.41 2.94 -1.98
N ALA A 45 -10.74 3.91 -2.83
CA ALA A 45 -12.05 4.56 -2.85
C ALA A 45 -13.23 3.60 -3.15
N LYS A 46 -12.96 2.42 -3.73
CA LYS A 46 -13.96 1.36 -3.96
C LYS A 46 -14.15 0.44 -2.75
N LYS A 47 -13.50 0.73 -1.61
CA LYS A 47 -13.43 -0.12 -0.41
C LYS A 47 -12.72 -1.45 -0.65
N GLU A 48 -11.92 -1.54 -1.71
CA GLU A 48 -11.08 -2.70 -1.95
C GLU A 48 -9.85 -2.62 -1.05
N THR A 49 -9.54 -3.73 -0.38
CA THR A 49 -8.46 -3.81 0.61
C THR A 49 -7.27 -4.55 0.03
N TYR A 50 -6.10 -3.92 0.12
CA TYR A 50 -4.80 -4.50 -0.15
C TYR A 50 -4.11 -4.76 1.19
N VAL A 51 -3.62 -5.97 1.40
CA VAL A 51 -2.94 -6.38 2.64
C VAL A 51 -1.47 -6.62 2.35
N TYR A 52 -0.60 -6.14 3.23
CA TYR A 52 0.83 -6.20 3.10
C TYR A 52 1.44 -6.93 4.30
N SER A 53 2.14 -8.03 4.02
CA SER A 53 2.85 -8.82 5.03
C SER A 53 4.34 -8.81 4.74
N TYR A 54 5.16 -8.67 5.78
CA TYR A 54 6.62 -8.57 5.64
C TYR A 54 7.31 -9.72 6.37
N ASP A 55 8.16 -10.45 5.67
CA ASP A 55 9.04 -11.47 6.22
C ASP A 55 10.47 -10.90 6.22
N ALA A 56 10.97 -10.56 7.41
CA ALA A 56 12.28 -9.95 7.56
C ALA A 56 13.42 -10.96 7.33
N ASP A 57 13.21 -12.22 7.73
CA ASP A 57 14.18 -13.31 7.57
C ASP A 57 14.41 -13.62 6.09
N LYS A 58 13.33 -13.62 5.29
CA LYS A 58 13.38 -13.84 3.85
C LYS A 58 13.56 -12.57 3.04
N LYS A 59 13.52 -11.40 3.68
CA LYS A 59 13.55 -10.08 3.02
C LYS A 59 12.46 -9.96 1.94
N THR A 60 11.23 -10.39 2.24
CA THR A 60 10.10 -10.33 1.30
C THR A 60 8.92 -9.50 1.83
N LEU A 61 8.16 -8.93 0.90
CA LEU A 61 6.83 -8.35 1.09
C LEU A 61 5.83 -9.16 0.27
N LEU A 62 4.75 -9.59 0.89
CA LEU A 62 3.61 -10.18 0.21
C LEU A 62 2.48 -9.16 0.20
N MET A 63 2.07 -8.73 -0.99
CA MET A 63 0.89 -7.91 -1.21
C MET A 63 -0.27 -8.80 -1.66
N THR A 64 -1.31 -8.90 -0.86
CA THR A 64 -2.56 -9.57 -1.21
C THR A 64 -3.55 -8.54 -1.72
N GLN A 65 -3.99 -8.71 -2.96
CA GLN A 65 -4.99 -7.89 -3.63
C GLN A 65 -6.41 -8.29 -3.23
N PRO A 66 -7.41 -7.41 -3.39
CA PRO A 66 -8.82 -7.69 -3.10
C PRO A 66 -9.40 -8.88 -3.89
N ASN A 67 -8.85 -9.18 -5.07
CA ASN A 67 -9.24 -10.31 -5.91
C ASN A 67 -8.58 -11.64 -5.47
N GLY A 68 -7.83 -11.65 -4.37
CA GLY A 68 -7.10 -12.81 -3.87
C GLY A 68 -5.74 -13.05 -4.53
N ARG A 69 -5.37 -12.27 -5.56
CA ARG A 69 -4.04 -12.36 -6.18
C ARG A 69 -2.98 -11.88 -5.20
N LYS A 70 -1.89 -12.63 -5.11
CA LYS A 70 -0.77 -12.32 -4.24
C LYS A 70 0.44 -11.96 -5.09
N VAL A 71 1.04 -10.82 -4.78
CA VAL A 71 2.27 -10.36 -5.40
C VAL A 71 3.35 -10.35 -4.35
N GLN A 72 4.40 -11.13 -4.54
CA GLN A 72 5.54 -11.15 -3.64
C GLN A 72 6.69 -10.32 -4.20
N TYR A 73 7.21 -9.41 -3.39
CA TYR A 73 8.39 -8.61 -3.68
C TYR A 73 9.55 -9.11 -2.82
N GLY A 74 10.67 -9.49 -3.43
CA GLY A 74 11.93 -9.71 -2.71
C GLY A 74 12.75 -8.43 -2.67
N TYR A 75 13.42 -8.15 -1.56
CA TYR A 75 14.28 -6.97 -1.38
C TYR A 75 15.75 -7.37 -1.14
N ASN A 76 16.67 -6.53 -1.60
CA ASN A 76 18.08 -6.62 -1.21
C ASN A 76 18.35 -5.99 0.17
N GLU A 77 19.60 -6.08 0.63
CA GLU A 77 20.05 -5.49 1.90
C GLU A 77 19.88 -3.98 2.02
N ALA A 78 19.79 -3.28 0.89
CA ALA A 78 19.51 -1.86 0.84
C ALA A 78 17.99 -1.53 0.89
N GLY A 79 17.12 -2.54 1.00
CA GLY A 79 15.66 -2.36 1.02
C GLY A 79 15.04 -2.10 -0.36
N ASN A 80 15.80 -2.29 -1.44
CA ASN A 80 15.30 -2.09 -2.80
C ASN A 80 14.71 -3.39 -3.37
N PRO A 81 13.59 -3.32 -4.12
CA PRO A 81 12.98 -4.50 -4.72
C PRO A 81 13.92 -5.09 -5.77
N ILE A 82 14.28 -6.37 -5.61
CA ILE A 82 15.13 -7.13 -6.55
C ILE A 82 14.33 -8.11 -7.40
N GLN A 83 13.13 -8.50 -6.95
CA GLN A 83 12.31 -9.47 -7.63
C GLN A 83 10.84 -9.19 -7.38
N VAL A 84 10.04 -9.18 -8.44
CA VAL A 84 8.57 -9.11 -8.37
C VAL A 84 8.03 -10.44 -8.88
N ILE A 85 7.26 -11.13 -8.05
CA ILE A 85 6.54 -12.35 -8.39
C ILE A 85 5.05 -11.98 -8.39
N ASP A 86 4.45 -11.81 -9.56
CA ASP A 86 3.03 -11.40 -9.73
C ASP A 86 2.02 -12.52 -9.39
N ASP A 87 2.51 -13.74 -9.20
CA ASP A 87 1.71 -14.94 -8.93
C ASP A 87 2.38 -15.79 -7.83
N ALA A 88 2.39 -15.27 -6.60
CA ALA A 88 2.91 -16.01 -5.46
C ALA A 88 1.86 -17.04 -5.00
N GLU A 89 2.12 -18.32 -5.26
CA GLU A 89 1.30 -19.48 -4.86
C GLU A 89 1.20 -19.60 -3.32
#